data_AF-A0A8C8CZV1-F1
#
_entry.id   AF-A0A8C8CZV1-F1
#
_cell.length_a   1.000
_cell.length_b   1.000
_cell.length_c   1.000
_cell.angle_alpha   90.00
_cell.angle_beta   90.00
_cell.angle_gamma   90.00
#
_symmetry.space_group_name_H-M   'P 1'
#
loop_
_entity.id
_entity.type
_entity.pdbx_description
1 polymer ?
#
loop_
_entity_poly.entity_id
_entity_poly.type
_entity_poly.pdbx_seq_one_letter_code
_entity_poly.pdbx_strand_id
1 'polypeptide(L)'
;ILNLENRLCCKKEDADFNVCGYCQSCIFTSKLHDSTQWMSRAGDSSKRRFLTGILVRCQSVEILETIQRVLQVTFGKDFTYTRSRQKSSVSEDMTTWSQDRALDTKLLGIEMVDTWDWFSRSHHWTKSNYLLGILSLCDTGLLYMLGNLTSVLIVRAKRAFLQLNGTGT
;
A
#
# COMPACT_ATOMS: atom_id res chain seq x y z
N ILE A 1 -10.93 31.96 7.21
CA ILE A 1 -11.70 31.96 5.94
C ILE A 1 -11.93 30.50 5.57
N LEU A 2 -13.20 30.09 5.69
CA LEU A 2 -13.89 28.87 5.24
C LEU A 2 -13.40 27.49 5.72
N ASN A 3 -14.25 26.87 6.54
CA ASN A 3 -14.35 25.44 6.82
C ASN A 3 -14.18 24.61 5.54
N LEU A 4 -13.06 23.90 5.39
CA LEU A 4 -13.01 22.74 4.50
C LEU A 4 -13.83 21.64 5.20
N GLU A 5 -15.13 21.59 4.88
CA GLU A 5 -16.01 20.52 5.28
C GLU A 5 -15.35 19.17 5.02
N ASN A 6 -15.28 18.35 6.08
CA ASN A 6 -14.77 16.99 6.09
C ASN A 6 -15.75 16.06 5.34
N ARG A 7 -15.98 16.34 4.05
CA ARG A 7 -17.01 15.72 3.23
C ARG A 7 -16.61 14.29 2.92
N LEU A 8 -17.27 13.34 3.57
CA LEU A 8 -17.00 11.93 3.37
C LEU A 8 -17.36 11.47 1.96
N CYS A 9 -18.49 11.95 1.42
CA CYS A 9 -19.02 11.56 0.10
C CYS A 9 -19.56 12.76 -0.70
N CYS A 10 -19.83 12.54 -1.99
CA CYS A 10 -20.44 13.53 -2.87
C CYS A 10 -21.86 13.91 -2.44
N LYS A 11 -22.28 15.14 -2.76
CA LYS A 11 -23.68 15.56 -2.62
C LYS A 11 -24.50 14.78 -3.64
N LYS A 12 -25.64 14.23 -3.21
CA LYS A 12 -26.67 13.73 -4.11
C LYS A 12 -27.58 14.92 -4.45
N GLU A 13 -27.20 15.72 -5.43
CA GLU A 13 -28.10 16.68 -6.07
C GLU A 13 -28.29 16.19 -7.51
N ASP A 14 -29.53 15.85 -7.85
CA ASP A 14 -30.05 15.28 -9.11
C ASP A 14 -29.11 15.27 -10.32
N ALA A 15 -28.29 14.21 -10.44
CA ALA A 15 -27.65 13.75 -11.68
C ALA A 15 -26.96 12.40 -11.47
N ASP A 16 -27.02 11.53 -12.49
CA ASP A 16 -26.54 10.13 -12.48
C ASP A 16 -25.03 9.94 -12.21
N PHE A 17 -24.21 11.02 -12.16
CA PHE A 17 -22.76 10.93 -11.94
C PHE A 17 -22.22 12.12 -11.13
N ASN A 18 -22.48 12.14 -9.82
CA ASN A 18 -21.91 13.15 -8.93
C ASN A 18 -20.51 12.76 -8.46
N VAL A 19 -19.47 13.03 -9.26
CA VAL A 19 -18.06 13.00 -8.84
C VAL A 19 -17.61 14.43 -8.58
N CYS A 20 -17.44 14.80 -7.31
CA CYS A 20 -17.07 16.18 -6.94
C CYS A 20 -15.55 16.45 -7.01
N GLY A 21 -14.72 15.41 -7.01
CA GLY A 21 -13.25 15.53 -7.09
C GLY A 21 -12.55 15.94 -5.79
N TYR A 22 -13.26 16.47 -4.79
CA TYR A 22 -12.65 16.99 -3.55
C TYR A 22 -13.12 16.31 -2.25
N CYS A 23 -14.14 15.44 -2.28
CA CYS A 23 -14.55 14.69 -1.10
C CYS A 23 -13.60 13.52 -0.81
N GLN A 24 -13.62 13.00 0.43
CA GLN A 24 -12.74 11.89 0.84
C GLN A 24 -12.90 10.66 -0.06
N SER A 25 -14.13 10.28 -0.43
CA SER A 25 -14.35 9.18 -1.37
C SER A 25 -13.76 9.44 -2.76
N CYS A 26 -13.91 10.65 -3.32
CA CYS A 26 -13.34 10.98 -4.63
C CYS A 26 -11.82 10.96 -4.61
N ILE A 27 -11.21 11.55 -3.57
CA ILE A 27 -9.75 11.56 -3.41
C ILE A 27 -9.24 10.13 -3.25
N PHE A 28 -9.88 9.32 -2.40
CA PHE A 28 -9.55 7.90 -2.24
C PHE A 28 -9.59 7.14 -3.57
N THR A 29 -10.69 7.28 -4.32
CA THR A 29 -10.87 6.59 -5.61
C THR A 29 -9.82 7.05 -6.62
N SER A 30 -9.55 8.36 -6.71
CA SER A 30 -8.48 8.88 -7.57
C SER A 30 -7.14 8.27 -7.20
N LYS A 31 -6.76 8.33 -5.92
CA LYS A 31 -5.47 7.80 -5.44
C LYS A 31 -5.32 6.31 -5.73
N LEU A 32 -6.38 5.53 -5.52
CA LEU A 32 -6.35 4.10 -5.81
C LEU A 32 -6.27 3.83 -7.32
N HIS A 33 -7.00 4.60 -8.13
CA HIS A 33 -6.97 4.49 -9.59
C HIS A 33 -5.59 4.83 -10.15
N ASP A 34 -5.02 5.97 -9.76
CA ASP A 34 -3.71 6.43 -10.17
C ASP A 34 -2.64 5.39 -9.81
N SER A 35 -2.73 4.86 -8.59
CA SER A 35 -1.84 3.79 -8.11
C SER A 35 -1.96 2.52 -8.92
N THR A 36 -3.19 2.11 -9.25
CA THR A 36 -3.44 0.95 -10.10
C THR A 36 -2.80 1.14 -11.48
N GLN A 37 -2.99 2.32 -12.07
CA GLN A 37 -2.47 2.62 -13.40
C GLN A 37 -0.93 2.59 -13.42
N TRP A 38 -0.26 3.33 -12.53
CA TRP A 38 1.20 3.39 -12.58
C TRP A 38 1.83 2.08 -12.10
N MET A 39 1.26 1.39 -11.10
CA MET A 39 1.81 0.11 -10.62
C MET A 39 1.78 -0.97 -11.69
N SER A 40 0.77 -0.98 -12.58
CA SER A 40 0.74 -1.93 -13.70
C SER A 40 1.93 -1.79 -14.66
N ARG A 41 2.54 -0.60 -14.73
CA ARG A 41 3.65 -0.25 -15.64
C ARG A 41 5.01 -0.17 -14.95
N ALA A 42 5.02 -0.12 -13.62
CA ALA A 42 6.24 0.03 -12.84
C ALA A 42 7.05 -1.26 -12.75
N GLY A 43 8.36 -1.10 -12.66
CA GLY A 43 9.29 -2.18 -12.37
C GLY A 43 9.16 -2.68 -10.93
N ASP A 44 9.71 -3.88 -10.68
CA ASP A 44 9.67 -4.53 -9.36
C ASP A 44 10.32 -3.68 -8.27
N SER A 45 11.42 -2.99 -8.60
CA SER A 45 12.12 -2.10 -7.67
C SER A 45 11.22 -0.96 -7.20
N SER A 46 10.53 -0.31 -8.15
CA SER A 46 9.62 0.81 -7.87
C SER A 46 8.40 0.35 -7.09
N LYS A 47 7.80 -0.79 -7.45
CA LYS A 47 6.72 -1.42 -6.66
C LYS A 47 7.16 -1.71 -5.22
N ARG A 48 8.32 -2.36 -5.03
CA ARG A 48 8.86 -2.68 -3.69
C ARG A 48 9.09 -1.43 -2.85
N ARG A 49 9.69 -0.38 -3.45
CA ARG A 49 9.91 0.91 -2.80
C ARG A 49 8.59 1.54 -2.35
N PHE A 50 7.58 1.57 -3.24
CA PHE A 50 6.27 2.12 -2.93
C PHE A 50 5.59 1.42 -1.76
N LEU A 51 5.48 0.10 -1.87
CA LEU A 51 4.76 -0.74 -0.92
C LEU A 51 5.42 -0.72 0.46
N THR A 52 6.76 -0.77 0.49
CA THR A 52 7.53 -0.58 1.73
C THR A 52 7.23 0.79 2.33
N GLY A 53 7.28 1.85 1.53
CA GLY A 53 7.02 3.22 1.97
C GLY A 53 5.62 3.43 2.54
N ILE A 54 4.60 2.83 1.95
CA ILE A 54 3.22 2.86 2.47
C ILE A 54 3.14 2.10 3.80
N LEU A 55 3.68 0.89 3.86
CA LEU A 55 3.50 0.01 5.02
C LEU A 55 4.21 0.55 6.27
N VAL A 56 5.42 1.11 6.13
CA VAL A 56 6.15 1.73 7.26
C VAL A 56 5.46 2.99 7.82
N ARG A 57 4.55 3.59 7.05
CA ARG A 57 3.74 4.76 7.49
C ARG A 57 2.46 4.35 8.22
N CYS A 58 2.18 3.05 8.36
CA CYS A 58 1.10 2.56 9.18
C CYS A 58 1.46 2.71 10.66
N GLN A 59 0.91 3.73 11.31
CA GLN A 59 1.15 4.01 12.73
C GLN A 59 0.29 3.15 13.68
N SER A 60 -0.85 2.66 13.22
CA SER A 60 -1.74 1.83 14.04
C SER A 60 -1.37 0.36 13.93
N VAL A 61 -1.12 -0.27 15.08
CA VAL A 61 -0.90 -1.71 15.20
C VAL A 61 -2.12 -2.50 14.70
N GLU A 62 -3.32 -1.99 14.90
CA GLU A 62 -4.57 -2.63 14.45
C GLU A 62 -4.64 -2.73 12.93
N ILE A 63 -4.16 -1.70 12.21
CA ILE A 63 -4.04 -1.73 10.75
C ILE A 63 -3.05 -2.81 10.37
N LEU A 64 -1.85 -2.83 10.98
CA LEU A 64 -0.83 -3.81 10.68
C LEU A 64 -1.31 -5.24 10.94
N GLU A 65 -2.02 -5.48 12.04
CA GLU A 65 -2.61 -6.79 12.35
C GLU A 65 -3.71 -7.19 11.37
N THR A 66 -4.52 -6.24 10.90
CA THR A 66 -5.52 -6.49 9.85
C THR A 66 -4.85 -6.91 8.54
N ILE A 67 -3.81 -6.20 8.14
CA ILE A 67 -3.02 -6.55 6.95
C ILE A 67 -2.31 -7.89 7.13
N GLN A 68 -1.78 -8.17 8.31
CA GLN A 68 -1.16 -9.46 8.62
C GLN A 68 -2.15 -10.60 8.44
N ARG A 69 -3.40 -10.48 8.92
CA ARG A 69 -4.44 -11.51 8.74
C ARG A 69 -4.73 -11.78 7.26
N VAL A 70 -4.81 -10.74 6.44
CA VAL A 70 -5.02 -10.90 4.99
C VAL A 70 -3.81 -11.58 4.35
N LEU A 71 -2.60 -11.18 4.73
CA LEU A 71 -1.36 -11.76 4.20
C LEU A 71 -1.04 -13.15 4.74
N GLN A 72 -1.67 -13.60 5.83
CA GLN A 72 -1.43 -14.94 6.38
C GLN A 72 -1.72 -16.05 5.37
N VAL A 73 -2.69 -15.86 4.48
CA VAL A 73 -3.01 -16.80 3.40
C VAL A 73 -1.80 -17.02 2.48
N THR A 74 -0.92 -16.01 2.34
CA THR A 74 0.29 -16.11 1.51
C THR A 74 1.40 -17.00 2.07
N PHE A 75 1.27 -17.44 3.32
CA PHE A 75 2.17 -18.41 3.94
C PHE A 75 1.67 -19.86 3.80
N GLY A 76 0.53 -20.07 3.13
CA GLY A 76 0.00 -21.40 2.84
C GLY A 76 0.89 -22.20 1.86
N LYS A 77 0.72 -23.53 1.88
CA LYS A 77 1.43 -24.45 0.98
C LYS A 77 1.23 -24.10 -0.51
N ASP A 78 0.04 -23.65 -0.90
CA ASP A 78 -0.32 -23.37 -2.28
C ASP A 78 0.38 -22.09 -2.80
N PHE A 79 0.57 -21.12 -1.92
CA PHE A 79 1.38 -19.92 -2.20
C PHE A 79 2.87 -20.26 -2.30
N THR A 80 3.36 -21.11 -1.39
CA THR A 80 4.75 -21.58 -1.42
C THR A 80 5.04 -22.32 -2.73
N TYR A 81 4.11 -23.16 -3.18
CA TYR A 81 4.19 -23.87 -4.45
C TYR A 81 4.18 -22.92 -5.66
N THR A 82 3.23 -21.98 -5.71
CA THR A 82 3.13 -20.97 -6.80
C THR A 82 4.41 -20.13 -6.89
N ARG A 83 4.90 -19.62 -5.76
CA ARG A 83 6.14 -18.84 -5.68
C ARG A 83 7.37 -19.65 -6.10
N SER A 84 7.43 -20.93 -5.74
CA SER A 84 8.55 -21.80 -6.10
C SER A 84 8.57 -22.08 -7.60
N ARG A 85 7.40 -22.27 -8.23
CA ARG A 85 7.28 -22.42 -9.68
C ARG A 85 7.60 -21.15 -10.46
N GLN A 86 7.21 -19.97 -9.94
CA GLN A 86 7.63 -18.70 -10.51
C GLN A 86 9.16 -18.54 -10.52
N LYS A 87 9.88 -19.26 -9.67
CA LYS A 87 11.34 -19.28 -9.63
C LYS A 87 11.98 -20.44 -10.42
N SER A 88 11.22 -21.40 -10.93
CA SER A 88 11.77 -22.69 -11.42
C SER A 88 11.87 -22.87 -12.93
N SER A 89 11.91 -21.79 -13.72
CA SER A 89 12.35 -21.87 -15.11
C SER A 89 13.06 -20.58 -15.48
N VAL A 90 14.29 -20.69 -15.96
CA VAL A 90 15.25 -19.62 -16.29
C VAL A 90 16.13 -19.20 -15.11
N SER A 91 17.13 -20.05 -14.83
CA SER A 91 18.47 -19.54 -14.53
C SER A 91 18.98 -18.84 -15.79
N GLU A 92 19.48 -17.61 -15.63
CA GLU A 92 20.20 -16.85 -16.67
C GLU A 92 19.39 -16.49 -17.92
N ASP A 93 18.63 -15.41 -17.79
CA ASP A 93 18.80 -14.32 -18.74
C ASP A 93 18.53 -13.02 -17.99
N MET A 94 19.59 -12.22 -17.84
CA MET A 94 19.59 -10.78 -17.53
C MET A 94 18.54 -10.35 -16.49
N THR A 95 18.92 -9.90 -15.29
CA THR A 95 19.09 -8.45 -15.05
C THR A 95 18.57 -7.52 -16.17
N THR A 96 17.35 -7.73 -16.66
CA THR A 96 16.45 -6.63 -16.91
C THR A 96 16.23 -6.07 -15.52
N TRP A 97 17.14 -5.17 -15.12
CA TRP A 97 16.70 -3.92 -14.54
C TRP A 97 15.42 -3.58 -15.27
N SER A 98 14.28 -3.87 -14.64
CA SER A 98 12.99 -3.38 -15.06
C SER A 98 13.08 -1.88 -14.82
N GLN A 99 13.85 -1.22 -15.68
CA GLN A 99 13.77 0.20 -15.92
C GLN A 99 12.28 0.43 -16.06
N ASP A 100 11.78 1.46 -15.38
CA ASP A 100 10.41 1.90 -15.50
C ASP A 100 10.21 2.40 -16.96
N ARG A 101 10.35 1.53 -17.97
CA ARG A 101 10.61 1.88 -19.37
C ARG A 101 9.44 2.62 -20.02
N ALA A 102 8.31 2.69 -19.33
CA ALA A 102 7.11 3.41 -19.73
C ALA A 102 6.75 4.60 -18.80
N LEU A 103 7.50 4.84 -17.71
CA LEU A 103 7.23 5.91 -16.75
C LEU A 103 8.47 6.77 -16.54
N ASP A 104 8.29 8.09 -16.54
CA ASP A 104 9.33 8.98 -16.05
C ASP A 104 9.59 8.67 -14.57
N THR A 105 10.76 8.10 -14.28
CA THR A 105 11.19 7.72 -12.92
C THR A 105 11.11 8.88 -11.93
N LYS A 106 11.33 10.12 -12.39
CA LYS A 106 11.23 11.32 -11.55
C LYS A 106 9.77 11.62 -11.23
N LEU A 107 8.90 11.59 -12.23
CA LEU A 107 7.46 11.76 -12.06
C LEU A 107 6.88 10.68 -11.13
N LEU A 108 7.29 9.42 -11.35
CA LEU A 108 6.89 8.30 -10.50
C LEU A 108 7.32 8.51 -9.05
N GLY A 109 8.55 8.98 -8.81
CA GLY A 109 9.01 9.32 -7.47
C GLY A 109 8.15 10.40 -6.79
N ILE A 110 7.72 11.41 -7.55
CA ILE A 110 6.82 12.46 -7.06
C ILE A 110 5.44 11.88 -6.71
N GLU A 111 4.85 11.08 -7.60
CA GLU A 111 3.56 10.40 -7.38
C GLU A 111 3.58 9.52 -6.14
N MET A 112 4.66 8.76 -5.92
CA MET A 112 4.83 7.95 -4.72
C MET A 112 4.86 8.81 -3.46
N VAL A 113 5.63 9.91 -3.47
CA VAL A 113 5.76 10.80 -2.31
C VAL A 113 4.44 11.49 -1.98
N ASP A 114 3.73 12.01 -2.99
CA ASP A 114 2.43 12.65 -2.82
C ASP A 114 1.40 11.66 -2.26
N THR A 115 1.38 10.44 -2.79
CA THR A 115 0.52 9.37 -2.29
C THR A 115 0.87 8.98 -0.86
N TRP A 116 2.16 8.89 -0.51
CA TRP A 116 2.60 8.62 0.86
C TRP A 116 2.18 9.71 1.84
N ASP A 117 2.28 10.98 1.45
CA ASP A 117 1.92 12.11 2.28
C ASP A 117 0.39 12.20 2.52
N TRP A 118 -0.40 12.01 1.46
CA TRP A 118 -1.85 11.84 1.58
C TRP A 118 -2.21 10.65 2.48
N PHE A 119 -1.57 9.51 2.27
CA PHE A 119 -1.82 8.31 3.05
C PHE A 119 -1.51 8.53 4.54
N SER A 120 -0.37 9.15 4.87
CA SER A 120 0.01 9.46 6.25
C SER A 120 -1.04 10.31 6.98
N ARG A 121 -1.63 11.30 6.31
CA ARG A 121 -2.64 12.21 6.85
C ARG A 121 -4.06 11.62 6.88
N SER A 122 -4.30 10.52 6.17
CA SER A 122 -5.61 9.88 6.08
C SER A 122 -6.01 9.15 7.37
N HIS A 123 -7.32 9.03 7.60
CA HIS A 123 -7.85 8.28 8.74
C HIS A 123 -7.66 6.76 8.58
N HIS A 124 -7.77 6.02 9.69
CA HIS A 124 -7.44 4.59 9.72
C HIS A 124 -8.25 3.74 8.74
N TRP A 125 -9.56 4.00 8.59
CA TRP A 125 -10.39 3.27 7.62
C TRP A 125 -9.94 3.49 6.17
N THR A 126 -9.59 4.72 5.77
CA THR A 126 -9.03 4.99 4.44
C THR A 126 -7.71 4.26 4.24
N LYS A 127 -6.83 4.28 5.24
CA LYS A 127 -5.55 3.56 5.20
C LYS A 127 -5.75 2.06 4.98
N SER A 128 -6.64 1.42 5.75
CA SER A 128 -6.94 -0.01 5.63
C SER A 128 -7.52 -0.36 4.25
N ASN A 129 -8.52 0.38 3.77
CA ASN A 129 -9.13 0.09 2.47
C ASN A 129 -8.16 0.31 1.32
N TYR A 130 -7.34 1.37 1.40
CA TYR A 130 -6.33 1.65 0.38
C TYR A 130 -5.27 0.55 0.34
N LEU A 131 -4.77 0.10 1.49
CA LEU A 131 -3.85 -1.03 1.57
C LEU A 131 -4.44 -2.29 0.94
N LEU A 132 -5.67 -2.65 1.27
CA LEU A 132 -6.33 -3.82 0.67
C LEU A 132 -6.44 -3.69 -0.85
N GLY A 133 -6.81 -2.51 -1.35
CA GLY A 133 -6.86 -2.21 -2.78
C GLY A 133 -5.50 -2.32 -3.48
N ILE A 134 -4.42 -1.92 -2.83
CA ILE A 134 -3.07 -2.04 -3.39
C ILE A 134 -2.55 -3.48 -3.31
N LEU A 135 -2.86 -4.21 -2.24
CA LEU A 135 -2.46 -5.60 -2.08
C LEU A 135 -3.08 -6.50 -3.15
N SER A 136 -4.31 -6.21 -3.61
CA SER A 136 -4.94 -6.99 -4.69
C SER A 136 -4.21 -6.86 -6.04
N LEU A 137 -3.35 -5.85 -6.20
CA LEU A 137 -2.54 -5.63 -7.40
C LEU A 137 -1.17 -6.34 -7.35
N CYS A 138 -0.81 -6.92 -6.20
CA CYS A 138 0.50 -7.48 -5.97
C CYS A 138 0.57 -8.96 -6.39
N ASP A 139 1.68 -9.35 -7.03
CA ASP A 139 1.99 -10.76 -7.23
C ASP A 139 2.37 -11.46 -5.91
N THR A 140 2.48 -12.80 -5.96
CA THR A 140 2.78 -13.60 -4.76
C THR A 140 4.13 -13.26 -4.13
N GLY A 141 5.11 -12.81 -4.93
CA GLY A 141 6.44 -12.42 -4.44
C GLY A 141 6.40 -11.11 -3.66
N LEU A 142 5.64 -10.12 -4.14
CA LEU A 142 5.39 -8.86 -3.44
C LEU A 142 4.57 -9.08 -2.18
N LEU A 143 3.49 -9.86 -2.25
CA LEU A 143 2.66 -10.17 -1.08
C LEU A 143 3.45 -10.85 0.03
N TYR A 144 4.29 -11.84 -0.31
CA TYR A 144 5.17 -12.52 0.66
C TYR A 144 6.17 -11.54 1.30
N MET A 145 6.77 -10.65 0.51
CA MET A 145 7.66 -9.60 1.02
C MET A 145 6.94 -8.69 2.01
N LEU A 146 5.71 -8.29 1.71
CA LEU A 146 4.90 -7.46 2.60
C LEU A 146 4.47 -8.19 3.86
N GLY A 147 4.20 -9.50 3.79
CA GLY A 147 3.88 -10.30 4.98
C GLY A 147 5.04 -10.32 5.98
N ASN A 148 6.26 -10.49 5.49
CA ASN A 148 7.46 -10.42 6.32
C ASN A 148 7.68 -9.03 6.92
N LEU A 149 7.54 -7.98 6.11
CA LEU A 149 7.69 -6.60 6.59
C LEU A 149 6.63 -6.26 7.65
N THR A 150 5.37 -6.65 7.44
CA THR A 150 4.26 -6.44 8.38
C THR A 150 4.56 -7.10 9.73
N SER A 151 5.05 -8.35 9.72
CA SER A 151 5.44 -9.07 10.93
C SER A 151 6.52 -8.33 11.73
N VAL A 152 7.54 -7.82 11.03
CA VAL A 152 8.61 -7.02 11.66
C VAL A 152 8.08 -5.72 12.26
N LEU A 153 7.18 -5.02 11.54
CA LEU A 153 6.60 -3.76 12.02
C LEU A 153 5.72 -3.97 13.26
N ILE A 154 4.92 -5.04 13.31
CA ILE A 154 4.12 -5.38 14.49
C ILE A 154 5.01 -5.62 15.71
N VAL A 155 6.09 -6.43 15.56
CA VAL A 155 7.02 -6.70 16.66
C VAL A 155 7.68 -5.41 17.16
N ARG A 156 8.12 -4.54 16.24
CA ARG A 156 8.72 -3.24 16.60
C ARG A 156 7.74 -2.34 17.33
N ALA A 157 6.50 -2.23 16.85
CA ALA A 157 5.48 -1.40 17.48
C ALA A 157 5.13 -1.90 18.89
N LYS A 158 4.95 -3.21 19.07
CA LYS A 158 4.71 -3.82 20.39
C LYS A 158 5.88 -3.62 21.35
N ARG A 159 7.12 -3.75 20.86
CA ARG A 159 8.32 -3.49 21.69
C ARG A 159 8.43 -2.03 22.11
N ALA A 160 8.17 -1.08 21.20
CA ALA A 160 8.19 0.34 21.51
C ALA A 160 7.16 0.68 22.60
N PHE A 161 5.96 0.10 22.53
CA PHE A 161 4.93 0.25 23.56
C PHE A 161 5.39 -0.27 24.94
N LEU A 162 6.04 -1.44 24.98
CA LEU A 162 6.59 -1.99 26.23
C LEU A 162 7.68 -1.12 26.85
N GLN A 163 8.55 -0.50 26.04
CA GLN A 163 9.62 0.39 26.53
C GLN A 163 9.07 1.68 27.14
N LEU A 164 7.99 2.24 26.59
CA LEU A 164 7.33 3.41 27.15
C LEU A 164 6.69 3.10 28.52
N ASN A 165 6.11 1.90 28.69
CA ASN A 165 5.47 1.52 29.94
C ASN A 165 6.45 1.03 31.03
N GLY A 166 7.66 0.61 30.66
CA GLY A 166 8.68 0.11 31.59
C GLY A 166 9.59 1.20 32.20
N THR A 167 9.43 2.47 31.81
CA THR A 167 10.21 3.60 32.32
C THR A 167 9.47 4.42 33.39
N GLY A 168 8.31 3.94 33.86
CA GLY A 168 7.46 4.57 34.86
C GLY A 168 7.51 3.97 36.27
N THR A 169 8.60 3.28 36.63
CA THR A 169 8.87 2.75 37.99
C THR A 169 10.27 3.11 38.42
#